data_AF-A0A0C3RA93-F1
#
_entry.id   AF-A0A0C3RA93-F1
#
_cell.length_a   1.000
_cell.length_b   1.000
_cell.length_c   1.000
_cell.angle_alpha   90.00
_cell.angle_beta   90.00
_cell.angle_gamma   90.00
#
_symmetry.space_group_name_H-M   'P 1'
#
loop_
_entity.id
_entity.type
_entity.pdbx_description
1 polymer ?
#
loop_
_entity_poly.entity_id
_entity_poly.type
_entity_poly.pdbx_seq_one_letter_code
_entity_poly.pdbx_strand_id
1 'polypeptide(L)' 'MAFDSTSTYVATEALKQAINAAVTLERPLLIKGEPGTGKTLLAEELAASLGTELHTW' A
#
# COMPACT_ATOMS: atom_id res chain seq x y z
N MET A 1 -12.98 -3.75 0.66
CA MET A 1 -12.54 -2.55 -0.11
C MET A 1 -11.26 -2.95 -0.82
N ALA A 2 -11.13 -2.72 -2.13
CA ALA A 2 -9.93 -3.13 -2.89
C ALA A 2 -9.11 -1.88 -3.23
N PHE A 3 -7.83 -1.89 -2.85
CA PHE A 3 -6.83 -0.93 -3.30
C PHE A 3 -6.49 -1.20 -4.77
N ASP A 4 -6.48 -0.14 -5.57
CA ASP A 4 -6.01 -0.16 -6.96
C ASP A 4 -4.76 0.73 -7.08
N SER A 5 -4.71 1.63 -8.07
CA SER A 5 -3.71 2.68 -8.20
C SER A 5 -4.33 4.01 -7.77
N THR A 6 -3.51 4.96 -7.37
CA THR A 6 -3.93 6.33 -7.12
C THR A 6 -3.44 7.24 -8.23
N SER A 7 -3.85 8.51 -8.23
CA SER A 7 -3.38 9.50 -9.21
C SER A 7 -1.86 9.75 -9.13
N THR A 8 -1.24 9.38 -7.99
CA THR A 8 0.16 9.63 -7.65
C THR A 8 0.97 8.34 -7.51
N TYR A 9 0.33 7.17 -7.43
CA TYR A 9 0.99 5.88 -7.28
C TYR A 9 0.44 4.80 -8.21
N VAL A 10 1.31 4.29 -9.08
CA VAL A 10 1.00 3.18 -9.99
C VAL A 10 1.46 1.87 -9.35
N ALA A 11 0.51 1.07 -8.88
CA ALA A 11 0.79 -0.24 -8.31
C ALA A 11 0.77 -1.32 -9.40
N THR A 12 1.71 -2.28 -9.33
CA THR A 12 1.64 -3.48 -10.16
C THR A 12 0.47 -4.37 -9.72
N GLU A 13 -0.08 -5.20 -10.61
CA GLU A 13 -1.16 -6.14 -10.27
C GLU A 13 -0.79 -7.06 -9.10
N ALA A 14 0.46 -7.54 -9.06
CA ALA A 14 0.95 -8.37 -7.97
C ALA A 14 0.95 -7.63 -6.62
N LEU A 15 1.35 -6.36 -6.62
CA LEU A 15 1.34 -5.52 -5.41
C LEU A 15 -0.10 -5.27 -4.94
N LYS A 16 -1.01 -4.95 -5.88
CA LYS A 16 -2.45 -4.77 -5.58
C LYS A 16 -3.04 -6.02 -4.94
N GLN A 17 -2.77 -7.20 -5.50
CA GLN A 17 -3.22 -8.47 -4.92
C GLN A 17 -2.68 -8.70 -3.51
N ALA A 18 -1.38 -8.45 -3.28
CA ALA A 18 -0.77 -8.64 -1.97
C ALA A 18 -1.39 -7.70 -0.91
N ILE A 19 -1.62 -6.44 -1.27
CA ILE A 19 -2.27 -5.44 -0.41
C ILE A 19 -3.71 -5.88 -0.08
N ASN A 20 -4.49 -6.22 -1.11
CA ASN A 20 -5.89 -6.61 -0.92
C ASN A 20 -6.02 -7.88 -0.09
N ALA A 21 -5.13 -8.85 -0.28
CA ALA A 21 -5.08 -10.06 0.54
C ALA A 21 -4.73 -9.74 2.00
N ALA A 22 -3.72 -8.89 2.25
CA ALA A 22 -3.31 -8.50 3.60
C ALA A 22 -4.43 -7.78 4.36
N VAL A 23 -5.11 -6.84 3.70
CA VAL A 23 -6.27 -6.12 4.27
C VAL A 23 -7.41 -7.09 4.56
N THR A 24 -7.76 -7.95 3.61
CA THR A 24 -8.89 -8.90 3.76
C THR A 24 -8.63 -9.94 4.85
N LEU A 25 -7.38 -10.38 5.01
CA LEU A 25 -7.00 -11.39 6.00
C LEU A 25 -6.59 -10.78 7.35
N GLU A 26 -6.58 -9.45 7.48
CA GLU A 26 -6.07 -8.72 8.64
C GLU A 26 -4.66 -9.19 9.03
N ARG A 27 -3.79 -9.42 8.03
CA ARG A 27 -2.42 -9.87 8.22
C ARG A 27 -1.43 -8.75 7.91
N PRO A 28 -0.34 -8.62 8.68
CA PRO A 28 0.73 -7.67 8.38
C PRO A 28 1.36 -7.93 7.00
N LEU A 29 1.66 -6.85 6.26
CA LEU A 29 2.35 -6.89 4.97
C LEU A 29 3.67 -6.14 5.06
N LEU A 30 4.78 -6.84 4.80
CA LEU A 30 6.11 -6.23 4.74
C LEU A 30 6.50 -5.93 3.28
N ILE A 31 6.63 -4.65 2.96
CA ILE A 31 7.07 -4.21 1.63
C ILE A 31 8.59 -4.04 1.62
N LYS A 32 9.27 -4.68 0.66
CA LYS A 32 10.72 -4.57 0.43
C LYS A 32 11.00 -4.00 -0.96
N GLY A 33 12.11 -3.29 -1.11
CA GLY A 33 12.56 -2.74 -2.39
C GLY A 33 13.74 -1.80 -2.22
N GLU A 34 14.44 -1.51 -3.29
CA GLU A 34 15.60 -0.61 -3.31
C GLU A 34 15.24 0.82 -2.84
N PRO A 35 16.18 1.60 -2.27
CA PRO A 35 15.92 3.01 -1.94
C PRO A 35 15.36 3.77 -3.16
N GLY A 36 14.34 4.60 -2.95
CA GLY A 36 13.71 5.39 -4.03
C GLY A 36 12.58 4.70 -4.81
N THR A 37 12.20 3.45 -4.51
CA THR A 37 11.12 2.73 -5.22
C THR A 37 9.68 3.06 -4.77
N GLY A 38 9.46 4.21 -4.11
CA GLY A 38 8.11 4.66 -3.75
C GLY A 38 7.43 3.92 -2.59
N LYS A 39 8.18 3.21 -1.72
CA LYS A 39 7.61 2.48 -0.57
C LYS A 39 6.92 3.39 0.45
N THR A 40 7.51 4.55 0.75
CA THR A 40 6.92 5.54 1.67
C THR A 40 5.64 6.11 1.07
N LEU A 41 5.69 6.50 -0.21
CA LEU A 41 4.52 7.00 -0.94
C LEU A 41 3.38 5.97 -0.97
N LEU A 42 3.69 4.69 -1.17
CA LEU A 42 2.68 3.62 -1.07
C LEU A 42 1.96 3.64 0.28
N ALA A 43 2.67 3.82 1.40
CA ALA A 43 2.07 3.83 2.72
C ALA A 43 1.14 5.04 2.91
N GLU A 44 1.54 6.21 2.42
CA GLU A 44 0.74 7.45 2.43
C GLU A 44 -0.55 7.28 1.61
N GLU A 45 -0.44 6.79 0.39
CA GLU A 45 -1.57 6.57 -0.52
C GLU A 45 -2.52 5.49 0.00
N LEU A 46 -1.98 4.44 0.63
CA LEU A 46 -2.79 3.38 1.21
C LEU A 46 -3.60 3.90 2.42
N ALA A 47 -2.97 4.67 3.31
CA ALA A 47 -3.65 5.27 4.45
C ALA A 47 -4.76 6.24 4.00
N ALA A 48 -4.47 7.08 3.00
CA ALA A 48 -5.45 8.00 2.40
C ALA A 48 -6.62 7.24 1.76
N SER A 49 -6.34 6.16 1.01
CA SER A 49 -7.36 5.34 0.33
C SER A 49 -8.26 4.58 1.31
N LEU A 50 -7.68 4.10 2.42
CA LEU A 50 -8.41 3.38 3.46
C LEU A 50 -9.09 4.31 4.48
N GLY A 51 -8.80 5.62 4.44
CA GLY A 51 -9.31 6.58 5.42
C GLY A 51 -8.76 6.36 6.83
N THR A 52 -7.53 5.86 6.94
CA THR A 52 -6.88 5.52 8.21
C THR A 52 -5.72 6.46 8.52
N GLU A 53 -5.33 6.54 9.79
CA GLU A 53 -4.12 7.27 10.20
C GLU A 53 -2.84 6.51 9.76
N LEU A 54 -1.86 7.23 9.21
CA LEU A 54 -0.53 6.69 8.96
C LEU A 54 0.39 7.01 10.15
N HIS A 55 0.75 5.99 10.91
CA HIS A 55 1.78 6.13 11.94
C HIS A 55 3.18 6.06 11.32
N THR A 56 3.95 7.14 11.48
CA THR A 56 5.33 7.25 10.98
C THR A 56 6.33 7.21 12.14
N TRP A 57 7.55 6.74 11.87
CA TRP A 57 8.69 6.66 12.81
C TRP A 57 9.96 7.14 12.13
#